data_AF-A0A5K7ZMM0-F1
#
_entry.id   AF-A0A5K7ZMM0-F1
#
_cell.length_a   1.000
_cell.length_b   1.000
_cell.length_c   1.000
_cell.angle_alpha   90.00
_cell.angle_beta   90.00
_cell.angle_gamma   90.00
#
_symmetry.space_group_name_H-M   'P 1'
#
loop_
_entity.id
_entity.type
_entity.pdbx_description
1 polymer ?
#
loop_
_entity_poly.entity_id
_entity_poly.type
_entity_poly.pdbx_seq_one_letter_code
_entity_poly.pdbx_strand_id
1 'polypeptide(L)'
;MTESIIETVRDKSRPANEHIAHVTGMSCVPKAVSFRDKENGEAYYSLAGSLAYPAVKTPGFGVIIAVLKNGNEQQNFKVLAETEAQSIDNLLDSCLKMCQRWGFPESFSFLYGDPERFLSALTDFNLREENSGLYLAPPNDFQQPNRTEIYLQRIRSALGPNKNGQKGLHLGNCDKLRAYLQNFPTGAAKIQIEDFPAVAALGYGLHSLAASRPWMESTDERISYADRAEVEQQQMFDALGYTDAEVGYFDDGDTIGTL
;
A
#
# COMPACT_ATOMS: atom_id res chain seq x y z
N MET A 1 -9.04 -21.31 -11.32
CA MET A 1 -8.45 -20.23 -10.50
C MET A 1 -6.99 -20.57 -10.32
N THR A 2 -6.09 -19.67 -10.71
CA THR A 2 -4.64 -19.86 -10.50
C THR A 2 -4.36 -19.70 -9.01
N GLU A 3 -3.62 -20.63 -8.40
CA GLU A 3 -3.25 -20.50 -7.00
C GLU A 3 -2.30 -19.30 -6.83
N SER A 4 -2.56 -18.44 -5.84
CA SER A 4 -1.66 -17.35 -5.47
C SER A 4 -0.33 -17.91 -4.98
N ILE A 5 0.78 -17.36 -5.49
CA ILE A 5 2.14 -17.69 -5.03
C ILE A 5 2.50 -16.95 -3.73
N ILE A 6 1.64 -16.04 -3.28
CA ILE A 6 1.79 -15.32 -2.02
C ILE A 6 0.87 -15.92 -0.96
N GLU A 7 1.41 -16.10 0.25
CA GLU A 7 0.63 -16.37 1.45
C GLU A 7 0.71 -15.20 2.45
N THR A 8 -0.37 -15.01 3.21
CA THR A 8 -0.46 -13.99 4.25
C THR A 8 0.05 -14.54 5.58
N VAL A 9 1.04 -13.88 6.16
CA VAL A 9 1.69 -14.27 7.42
C VAL A 9 1.42 -13.21 8.49
N ARG A 10 0.83 -13.63 9.62
CA ARG A 10 0.65 -12.78 10.80
C ARG A 10 1.84 -12.88 11.74
N ASP A 11 2.47 -11.74 11.98
CA ASP A 11 3.60 -11.59 12.88
C ASP A 11 3.13 -11.48 14.33
N LYS A 12 3.62 -12.39 15.18
CA LYS A 12 3.34 -12.42 16.61
C LYS A 12 4.18 -11.42 17.41
N SER A 13 5.18 -10.78 16.79
CA SER A 13 6.07 -9.83 17.44
C SER A 13 5.48 -8.42 17.61
N ARG A 14 4.27 -8.16 17.10
CA ARG A 14 3.63 -6.83 17.19
C ARG A 14 3.61 -6.24 18.62
N PRO A 15 3.21 -6.97 19.69
CA PRO A 15 3.22 -6.39 21.03
C PRO A 15 4.61 -5.94 21.49
N ALA A 16 5.67 -6.66 21.07
CA ALA A 16 7.04 -6.27 21.37
C ALA A 16 7.44 -5.02 20.58
N ASN A 17 7.08 -4.92 19.30
CA ASN A 17 7.37 -3.75 18.48
C ASN A 17 6.66 -2.49 19.00
N GLU A 18 5.39 -2.61 19.43
CA GLU A 18 4.64 -1.52 20.07
C GLU A 18 5.29 -1.07 21.39
N HIS A 19 5.73 -2.02 22.21
CA HIS A 19 6.43 -1.70 23.46
C HIS A 19 7.75 -0.97 23.20
N ILE A 20 8.55 -1.46 22.24
CA ILE A 20 9.79 -0.80 21.83
C ILE A 20 9.50 0.61 21.33
N ALA A 21 8.52 0.77 20.45
CA ALA A 21 8.16 2.08 19.90
C ALA A 21 7.72 3.07 20.98
N HIS A 22 6.95 2.62 21.98
CA HIS A 22 6.58 3.43 23.13
C HIS A 22 7.81 3.88 23.94
N VAL A 23 8.75 2.97 24.19
CA VAL A 23 9.99 3.28 24.93
C VAL A 23 10.92 4.20 24.14
N THR A 24 10.98 4.06 22.81
CA THR A 24 11.86 4.84 21.94
C THR A 24 11.23 6.13 21.40
N GLY A 25 9.94 6.37 21.69
CA GLY A 25 9.20 7.53 21.18
C GLY A 25 8.89 7.48 19.68
N MET A 26 8.88 6.28 19.08
CA MET A 26 8.48 6.09 17.69
C MET A 26 6.96 6.09 17.56
N SER A 27 6.43 6.89 16.63
CA SER A 27 4.98 7.03 16.42
C SER A 27 4.37 5.98 15.48
N CYS A 28 5.20 5.13 14.85
CA CYS A 28 4.75 4.10 13.92
C CYS A 28 5.53 2.80 14.09
N VAL A 29 4.84 1.66 13.93
CA VAL A 29 5.41 0.31 13.90
C VAL A 29 5.04 -0.40 12.60
N PRO A 30 5.81 -1.41 12.16
CA PRO A 30 5.40 -2.27 11.06
C PRO A 30 4.10 -3.02 11.40
N LYS A 31 3.22 -3.17 10.40
CA LYS A 31 1.98 -3.96 10.52
C LYS A 31 2.28 -5.41 10.89
N ALA A 32 1.37 -6.02 11.66
CA ALA A 32 1.46 -7.44 11.98
C ALA A 32 1.26 -8.33 10.75
N VAL A 33 0.51 -7.87 9.74
CA VAL A 33 0.29 -8.66 8.53
C VAL A 33 1.44 -8.42 7.56
N SER A 34 2.01 -9.51 7.07
CA SER A 34 3.05 -9.54 6.05
C SER A 34 2.72 -10.61 5.01
N PHE A 35 3.48 -10.64 3.95
CA PHE A 35 3.33 -11.55 2.82
C PHE A 35 4.59 -12.40 2.70
N ARG A 36 4.45 -13.64 2.25
CA ARG A 36 5.58 -14.51 1.94
C ARG A 36 5.39 -15.15 0.58
N ASP A 37 6.43 -15.14 -0.22
CA ASP A 37 6.49 -15.89 -1.47
C ASP A 37 6.67 -17.38 -1.16
N LYS A 38 5.73 -18.20 -1.63
CA LYS A 38 5.73 -19.66 -1.44
C LYS A 38 6.86 -20.36 -2.20
N GLU A 39 7.35 -19.77 -3.30
CA GLU A 39 8.36 -20.37 -4.16
C GLU A 39 9.78 -20.16 -3.60
N ASN A 40 10.10 -18.95 -3.14
CA ASN A 40 11.47 -18.60 -2.69
C ASN A 40 11.58 -18.27 -1.20
N GLY A 41 10.47 -18.18 -0.47
CA GLY A 41 10.43 -17.91 0.97
C GLY A 41 10.71 -16.46 1.37
N GLU A 42 10.90 -15.54 0.41
CA GLU A 42 11.10 -14.13 0.71
C GLU A 42 9.85 -13.53 1.35
N ALA A 43 10.06 -12.68 2.37
CA ALA A 43 9.00 -12.00 3.08
C ALA A 43 8.90 -10.53 2.67
N TYR A 44 7.67 -10.04 2.54
CA TYR A 44 7.34 -8.69 2.15
C TYR A 44 6.40 -8.07 3.18
N TYR A 45 6.59 -6.81 3.52
CA TYR A 45 5.63 -6.09 4.37
C TYR A 45 4.36 -5.68 3.61
N SER A 46 4.53 -5.25 2.36
CA SER A 46 3.43 -4.83 1.50
C SER A 46 3.77 -5.14 0.05
N LEU A 47 2.74 -5.37 -0.73
CA LEU A 47 2.80 -5.37 -2.19
C LEU A 47 2.20 -4.05 -2.68
N ALA A 48 2.36 -3.70 -3.95
CA ALA A 48 1.56 -2.72 -4.66
C ALA A 48 1.72 -2.99 -6.15
N GLY A 49 0.64 -2.83 -6.90
CA GLY A 49 0.68 -2.89 -8.34
C GLY A 49 0.49 -1.51 -8.94
N SER A 50 1.04 -1.29 -10.11
CA SER A 50 0.88 -0.04 -10.84
C SER A 50 0.83 -0.28 -12.34
N LEU A 51 0.13 0.61 -13.02
CA LEU A 51 -0.14 0.53 -14.45
C LEU A 51 0.00 1.91 -15.10
N ALA A 52 0.62 1.93 -16.27
CA ALA A 52 0.60 3.07 -17.18
C ALA A 52 0.13 2.62 -18.55
N TYR A 53 -0.81 3.37 -19.13
CA TYR A 53 -1.40 3.04 -20.42
C TYR A 53 -0.40 3.19 -21.57
N PRO A 54 -0.67 2.53 -22.72
CA PRO A 54 0.13 2.71 -23.92
C PRO A 54 0.14 4.17 -24.38
N ALA A 55 1.27 4.59 -24.94
CA ALA A 55 1.39 5.83 -25.70
C ALA A 55 1.61 5.50 -27.20
N VAL A 56 1.69 6.53 -28.05
CA VAL A 56 1.60 6.39 -29.52
C VAL A 56 2.59 5.37 -30.10
N LYS A 57 3.78 5.24 -29.51
CA LYS A 57 4.85 4.35 -29.99
C LYS A 57 5.41 3.41 -28.93
N THR A 58 4.86 3.46 -27.71
CA THR A 58 5.40 2.72 -26.56
C THR A 58 4.27 1.90 -25.94
N PRO A 59 4.51 0.59 -25.71
CA PRO A 59 3.49 -0.26 -25.10
C PRO A 59 3.16 0.25 -23.70
N GLY A 60 1.93 -0.02 -23.26
CA GLY A 60 1.56 0.16 -21.87
C GLY A 60 2.31 -0.84 -21.00
N PHE A 61 2.42 -0.53 -19.72
CA PHE A 61 3.26 -1.28 -18.80
C PHE A 61 2.59 -1.45 -17.44
N GLY A 62 2.73 -2.64 -16.87
CA GLY A 62 2.27 -2.96 -15.52
C GLY A 62 3.40 -3.55 -14.70
N VAL A 63 3.47 -3.21 -13.41
CA VAL A 63 4.46 -3.78 -12.48
C VAL A 63 3.86 -4.11 -11.13
N ILE A 64 4.42 -5.12 -10.46
CA ILE A 64 4.19 -5.40 -9.04
C ILE A 64 5.47 -5.08 -8.27
N ILE A 65 5.35 -4.27 -7.23
CA ILE A 65 6.44 -3.82 -6.36
C ILE A 65 6.15 -4.32 -4.94
N ALA A 66 7.13 -4.96 -4.33
CA ALA A 66 7.11 -5.34 -2.92
C ALA A 66 7.98 -4.41 -2.08
N VAL A 67 7.61 -4.29 -0.81
CA VAL A 67 8.43 -3.74 0.25
C VAL A 67 9.03 -4.91 1.01
N LEU A 68 10.35 -5.09 0.93
CA LEU A 68 11.03 -6.22 1.55
C LEU A 68 10.95 -6.15 3.07
N LYS A 69 10.67 -7.30 3.70
CA LYS A 69 10.81 -7.48 5.14
C LYS A 69 12.25 -7.87 5.44
N ASN A 70 13.16 -6.93 5.34
CA ASN A 70 14.51 -7.06 5.86
C ASN A 70 14.60 -6.29 7.18
N GLY A 71 15.23 -6.87 8.20
CA GLY A 71 15.29 -6.31 9.57
C GLY A 71 16.06 -4.98 9.70
N ASN A 72 16.27 -4.28 8.60
CA ASN A 72 16.89 -2.96 8.56
C ASN A 72 15.79 -1.89 8.50
N GLU A 73 16.02 -0.74 9.16
CA GLU A 73 15.10 0.40 9.15
C GLU A 73 14.93 1.06 7.77
N GLN A 74 15.78 0.70 6.79
CA GLN A 74 15.75 1.31 5.46
C GLN A 74 14.78 0.60 4.52
N GLN A 75 13.99 1.41 3.82
CA GLN A 75 13.01 0.96 2.86
C GLN A 75 13.71 0.31 1.66
N ASN A 76 13.52 -0.99 1.51
CA ASN A 76 14.00 -1.73 0.35
C ASN A 76 12.81 -2.24 -0.44
N PHE A 77 12.77 -1.87 -1.72
CA PHE A 77 11.74 -2.24 -2.66
C PHE A 77 12.27 -3.31 -3.62
N LYS A 78 11.40 -4.19 -4.07
CA LYS A 78 11.72 -5.18 -5.10
C LYS A 78 10.62 -5.20 -6.15
N VAL A 79 10.98 -5.11 -7.42
CA VAL A 79 10.05 -5.38 -8.52
C VAL A 79 9.95 -6.89 -8.67
N LEU A 80 8.73 -7.40 -8.53
CA LEU A 80 8.44 -8.83 -8.50
C LEU A 80 8.03 -9.36 -9.86
N ALA A 81 7.25 -8.57 -10.59
CA ALA A 81 6.78 -8.91 -11.93
C ALA A 81 6.57 -7.66 -12.77
N GLU A 82 6.69 -7.86 -14.09
CA GLU A 82 6.42 -6.87 -15.11
C GLU A 82 5.54 -7.47 -16.21
N THR A 83 4.75 -6.64 -16.85
CA THR A 83 4.03 -6.98 -18.08
C THR A 83 3.97 -5.76 -19.01
N GLU A 84 3.87 -6.02 -20.31
CA GLU A 84 3.70 -4.97 -21.32
C GLU A 84 2.71 -5.42 -22.40
N ALA A 85 1.95 -4.46 -22.94
CA ALA A 85 1.04 -4.73 -24.05
C ALA A 85 0.79 -3.47 -24.88
N GLN A 86 0.57 -3.66 -26.18
CA GLN A 86 0.28 -2.56 -27.11
C GLN A 86 -1.18 -2.09 -27.05
N SER A 87 -2.13 -2.99 -26.79
CA SER A 87 -3.55 -2.66 -26.64
C SER A 87 -3.93 -2.55 -25.17
N ILE A 88 -4.94 -1.72 -24.89
CA ILE A 88 -5.45 -1.50 -23.54
C ILE A 88 -6.07 -2.79 -22.99
N ASP A 89 -6.90 -3.50 -23.77
CA ASP A 89 -7.52 -4.75 -23.33
C ASP A 89 -6.48 -5.81 -22.93
N ASN A 90 -5.44 -6.00 -23.74
CA ASN A 90 -4.38 -6.98 -23.44
C ASN A 90 -3.56 -6.54 -22.22
N LEU A 91 -3.37 -5.23 -22.01
CA LEU A 91 -2.69 -4.70 -20.84
C LEU A 91 -3.49 -5.00 -19.57
N LEU A 92 -4.80 -4.70 -19.57
CA LEU A 92 -5.69 -4.95 -18.44
C LEU A 92 -5.77 -6.45 -18.12
N ASP A 93 -5.98 -7.31 -19.11
CA ASP A 93 -5.96 -8.78 -18.93
C ASP A 93 -4.63 -9.26 -18.34
N SER A 94 -3.50 -8.78 -18.87
CA SER A 94 -2.18 -9.16 -18.36
C SER A 94 -1.94 -8.67 -16.93
N CYS A 95 -2.41 -7.47 -16.59
CA CYS A 95 -2.30 -6.93 -15.24
C CYS A 95 -3.20 -7.71 -14.27
N LEU A 96 -4.41 -8.09 -14.67
CA LEU A 96 -5.29 -8.91 -13.86
C LEU A 96 -4.67 -10.28 -13.56
N LYS A 97 -4.13 -10.96 -14.57
CA LYS A 97 -3.42 -12.24 -14.40
C LYS A 97 -2.21 -12.11 -13.47
N MET A 98 -1.46 -11.01 -13.61
CA MET A 98 -0.34 -10.71 -12.73
C MET A 98 -0.81 -10.47 -11.28
N CYS A 99 -1.88 -9.72 -11.06
CA CYS A 99 -2.48 -9.47 -9.75
C CYS A 99 -2.98 -10.76 -9.08
N GLN A 100 -3.69 -11.60 -9.84
CA GLN A 100 -4.20 -12.89 -9.37
C GLN A 100 -3.04 -13.81 -8.92
N ARG A 101 -1.96 -13.87 -9.71
CA ARG A 101 -0.77 -14.66 -9.36
C ARG A 101 -0.15 -14.20 -8.04
N TRP A 102 -0.04 -12.89 -7.83
CA TRP A 102 0.61 -12.31 -6.64
C TRP A 102 -0.34 -12.06 -5.46
N GLY A 103 -1.56 -12.62 -5.46
CA GLY A 103 -2.45 -12.60 -4.30
C GLY A 103 -3.18 -11.29 -4.03
N PHE A 104 -3.35 -10.44 -5.05
CA PHE A 104 -4.06 -9.16 -4.91
C PHE A 104 -5.56 -9.26 -4.52
N PRO A 105 -6.35 -10.30 -4.84
CA PRO A 105 -7.80 -10.21 -4.62
C PRO A 105 -8.24 -10.17 -3.14
N GLU A 106 -7.38 -10.49 -2.16
CA GLU A 106 -7.72 -10.39 -0.73
C GLU A 106 -7.00 -9.24 0.01
N SER A 107 -5.94 -8.66 -0.57
CA SER A 107 -5.03 -7.75 0.15
C SER A 107 -4.84 -6.39 -0.51
N PHE A 108 -5.22 -6.23 -1.78
CA PHE A 108 -5.05 -4.99 -2.53
C PHE A 108 -6.26 -4.74 -3.43
N SER A 109 -7.00 -3.67 -3.15
CA SER A 109 -8.23 -3.37 -3.90
C SER A 109 -7.97 -2.65 -5.23
N PHE A 110 -6.74 -2.19 -5.53
CA PHE A 110 -6.46 -1.38 -6.71
C PHE A 110 -4.98 -1.37 -7.15
N LEU A 111 -4.73 -0.91 -8.39
CA LEU A 111 -3.42 -0.56 -8.93
C LEU A 111 -3.24 0.96 -8.97
N TYR A 112 -2.01 1.44 -8.80
CA TYR A 112 -1.69 2.85 -9.01
C TYR A 112 -1.57 3.17 -10.50
N GLY A 113 -2.38 4.08 -11.00
CA GLY A 113 -2.39 4.49 -12.40
C GLY A 113 -3.33 5.67 -12.62
N ASP A 114 -3.44 6.13 -13.85
CA ASP A 114 -4.40 7.19 -14.20
C ASP A 114 -5.82 6.59 -14.23
N PRO A 115 -6.73 6.95 -13.31
CA PRO A 115 -8.07 6.37 -13.29
C PRO A 115 -9.01 7.00 -14.33
N GLU A 116 -8.69 8.19 -14.84
CA GLU A 116 -9.55 8.93 -15.76
C GLU A 116 -9.25 8.58 -17.21
N ARG A 117 -7.97 8.36 -17.52
CA ARG A 117 -7.54 7.96 -18.85
C ARG A 117 -8.09 6.56 -19.16
N PHE A 118 -8.86 6.47 -20.24
CA PHE A 118 -9.54 5.24 -20.67
C PHE A 118 -10.52 4.63 -19.66
N LEU A 119 -11.18 5.46 -18.84
CA LEU A 119 -12.21 5.02 -17.89
C LEU A 119 -13.29 4.12 -18.52
N SER A 120 -13.75 4.44 -19.74
CA SER A 120 -14.74 3.61 -20.45
C SER A 120 -14.21 2.20 -20.75
N ALA A 121 -12.97 2.08 -21.24
CA ALA A 121 -12.37 0.77 -21.52
C ALA A 121 -12.14 -0.05 -20.23
N LEU A 122 -11.75 0.61 -19.13
CA LEU A 122 -11.63 -0.04 -17.82
C LEU A 122 -12.99 -0.52 -17.29
N THR A 123 -14.04 0.29 -17.48
CA THR A 123 -15.41 -0.06 -17.08
C THR A 123 -15.91 -1.25 -17.89
N ASP A 124 -15.76 -1.22 -19.21
CA ASP A 124 -16.13 -2.32 -20.10
C ASP A 124 -15.35 -3.60 -19.78
N PHE A 125 -14.07 -3.48 -19.45
CA PHE A 125 -13.26 -4.61 -18.98
C PHE A 125 -13.83 -5.20 -17.69
N ASN A 126 -14.12 -4.38 -16.68
CA ASN A 126 -14.64 -4.83 -15.39
C ASN A 126 -16.04 -5.45 -15.49
N LEU A 127 -16.89 -4.97 -16.38
CA LEU A 127 -18.20 -5.57 -16.65
C LEU A 127 -18.08 -6.99 -17.21
N ARG A 128 -17.02 -7.30 -17.98
CA ARG A 128 -16.75 -8.65 -18.49
C ARG A 128 -16.20 -9.59 -17.42
N GLU A 129 -15.46 -9.07 -16.45
CA GLU A 129 -14.75 -9.86 -15.44
C GLU A 129 -15.55 -10.08 -14.14
N GLU A 130 -16.80 -9.59 -14.06
CA GLU A 130 -17.87 -9.72 -13.03
C GLU A 130 -17.46 -9.72 -11.54
N ASN A 131 -16.51 -10.57 -11.12
CA ASN A 131 -16.01 -10.73 -9.75
C ASN A 131 -14.49 -10.55 -9.60
N SER A 132 -13.77 -10.26 -10.70
CA SER A 132 -12.31 -10.14 -10.74
C SER A 132 -11.86 -8.87 -11.46
N GLY A 133 -12.58 -7.76 -11.26
CA GLY A 133 -12.24 -6.47 -11.88
C GLY A 133 -10.91 -5.90 -11.42
N LEU A 134 -10.35 -5.01 -12.23
CA LEU A 134 -9.23 -4.14 -11.89
C LEU A 134 -9.75 -2.76 -11.50
N TYR A 135 -9.31 -2.26 -10.36
CA TYR A 135 -9.57 -0.88 -9.94
C TYR A 135 -8.28 -0.08 -9.98
N LEU A 136 -8.37 1.18 -10.38
CA LEU A 136 -7.24 2.09 -10.40
C LEU A 136 -7.43 3.18 -9.35
N ALA A 137 -6.36 3.49 -8.64
CA ALA A 137 -6.26 4.69 -7.81
C ALA A 137 -5.19 5.62 -8.40
N PRO A 138 -5.40 6.95 -8.35
CA PRO A 138 -4.37 7.88 -8.75
C PRO A 138 -3.15 7.72 -7.84
N PRO A 139 -1.92 7.78 -8.37
CA PRO A 139 -0.72 7.80 -7.56
C PRO A 139 -0.70 9.00 -6.60
N ASN A 140 0.07 8.90 -5.52
CA ASN A 140 0.34 10.07 -4.68
C ASN A 140 0.96 11.19 -5.52
N ASP A 141 0.54 12.43 -5.27
CA ASP A 141 0.99 13.62 -6.00
C ASP A 141 0.65 13.63 -7.50
N PHE A 142 -0.30 12.81 -7.95
CA PHE A 142 -0.66 12.72 -9.37
C PHE A 142 -1.13 14.05 -9.98
N GLN A 143 -1.74 14.94 -9.17
CA GLN A 143 -2.20 16.26 -9.64
C GLN A 143 -1.11 17.34 -9.58
N GLN A 144 0.09 17.02 -9.09
CA GLN A 144 1.15 18.02 -8.98
C GLN A 144 1.74 18.36 -10.35
N PRO A 145 1.95 19.64 -10.68
CA PRO A 145 2.54 20.05 -11.96
C PRO A 145 3.95 19.47 -12.21
N ASN A 146 4.69 19.18 -11.14
CA ASN A 146 6.03 18.61 -11.16
C ASN A 146 6.07 17.11 -10.81
N ARG A 147 4.95 16.38 -11.01
CA ARG A 147 4.84 14.94 -10.70
C ARG A 147 5.91 14.10 -11.40
N THR A 148 6.25 14.44 -12.65
CA THR A 148 7.28 13.73 -13.41
C THR A 148 8.63 13.80 -12.71
N GLU A 149 9.06 14.99 -12.28
CA GLU A 149 10.31 15.20 -11.58
C GLU A 149 10.32 14.47 -10.23
N ILE A 150 9.21 14.52 -9.49
CA ILE A 150 9.05 13.83 -8.21
C ILE A 150 9.24 12.31 -8.40
N TYR A 151 8.55 11.71 -9.37
CA TYR A 151 8.61 10.28 -9.62
C TYR A 151 9.99 9.85 -10.12
N LEU A 152 10.60 10.61 -11.04
CA LEU A 152 11.95 10.32 -11.53
C LEU A 152 13.00 10.45 -10.43
N GLN A 153 12.90 11.47 -9.58
CA GLN A 153 13.79 11.63 -8.44
C GLN A 153 13.66 10.45 -7.46
N ARG A 154 12.42 9.99 -7.21
CA ARG A 154 12.16 8.80 -6.37
C ARG A 154 12.81 7.56 -6.96
N ILE A 155 12.61 7.29 -8.26
CA ILE A 155 13.21 6.14 -8.95
C ILE A 155 14.74 6.20 -8.87
N ARG A 156 15.34 7.35 -9.21
CA ARG A 156 16.81 7.54 -9.17
C ARG A 156 17.36 7.35 -7.76
N SER A 157 16.70 7.91 -6.75
CA SER A 157 17.10 7.76 -5.36
C SER A 157 17.02 6.30 -4.90
N ALA A 158 16.06 5.52 -5.39
CA ALA A 158 15.93 4.12 -5.00
C ALA A 158 16.92 3.21 -5.75
N LEU A 159 17.23 3.52 -7.02
CA LEU A 159 18.23 2.78 -7.81
C LEU A 159 19.68 3.10 -7.40
N GLY A 160 19.92 4.29 -6.87
CA GLY A 160 21.21 4.73 -6.37
C GLY A 160 21.62 3.98 -5.09
N PRO A 161 22.93 3.77 -4.86
CA PRO A 161 23.41 3.24 -3.60
C PRO A 161 23.12 4.24 -2.47
N ASN A 162 22.64 3.72 -1.33
CA ASN A 162 22.55 4.46 -0.09
C ASN A 162 23.96 4.68 0.52
N LYS A 163 24.02 5.28 1.71
CA LYS A 163 25.28 5.52 2.45
C LYS A 163 26.10 4.24 2.73
N ASN A 164 25.45 3.07 2.70
CA ASN A 164 26.06 1.77 2.94
C ASN A 164 26.33 0.99 1.63
N GLY A 165 26.20 1.63 0.47
CA GLY A 165 26.40 1.00 -0.83
C GLY A 165 25.26 0.08 -1.30
N GLN A 166 24.17 -0.03 -0.54
CA GLN A 166 23.02 -0.88 -0.87
C GLN A 166 21.98 -0.08 -1.68
N LYS A 167 21.35 -0.73 -2.66
CA LYS A 167 20.29 -0.10 -3.45
C LYS A 167 18.96 -0.21 -2.71
N GLY A 168 18.17 0.87 -2.74
CA GLY A 168 16.82 0.86 -2.20
C GLY A 168 15.78 0.17 -3.09
N LEU A 169 16.09 -0.07 -4.38
CA LEU A 169 15.24 -0.77 -5.33
C LEU A 169 16.00 -1.89 -6.04
N HIS A 170 15.45 -3.10 -5.97
CA HIS A 170 15.91 -4.28 -6.67
C HIS A 170 14.96 -4.60 -7.83
N LEU A 171 15.46 -4.66 -9.07
CA LEU A 171 14.61 -4.94 -10.24
C LEU A 171 14.34 -6.44 -10.48
N GLY A 172 14.96 -7.35 -9.71
CA GLY A 172 14.79 -8.79 -9.91
C GLY A 172 15.05 -9.24 -11.36
N ASN A 173 14.20 -10.13 -11.87
CA ASN A 173 14.23 -10.64 -13.26
C ASN A 173 13.39 -9.78 -14.23
N CYS A 174 13.22 -8.49 -13.95
CA CYS A 174 12.46 -7.55 -14.78
C CYS A 174 13.37 -6.90 -15.83
N ASP A 175 13.70 -7.66 -16.87
CA ASP A 175 14.67 -7.25 -17.89
C ASP A 175 14.13 -6.14 -18.81
N LYS A 176 12.82 -6.12 -19.09
CA LYS A 176 12.21 -5.09 -19.94
C LYS A 176 12.24 -3.74 -19.25
N LEU A 177 11.81 -3.69 -17.99
CA LEU A 177 11.89 -2.48 -17.17
C LEU A 177 13.33 -1.97 -17.06
N ARG A 178 14.30 -2.87 -16.88
CA ARG A 178 15.73 -2.51 -16.86
C ARG A 178 16.14 -1.87 -18.18
N ALA A 179 15.75 -2.42 -19.32
CA ALA A 179 16.04 -1.87 -20.64
C ALA A 179 15.40 -0.48 -20.83
N TYR A 180 14.13 -0.30 -20.42
CA TYR A 180 13.46 1.01 -20.50
C TYR A 180 14.15 2.07 -19.64
N LEU A 181 14.57 1.71 -18.41
CA LEU A 181 15.28 2.63 -17.52
C LEU A 181 16.66 3.02 -18.06
N GLN A 182 17.39 2.08 -18.67
CA GLN A 182 18.70 2.36 -19.27
C GLN A 182 18.61 3.27 -20.50
N ASN A 183 17.54 3.13 -21.28
CA ASN A 183 17.29 3.93 -22.48
C ASN A 183 16.50 5.22 -22.21
N PHE A 184 16.17 5.51 -20.95
CA PHE A 184 15.40 6.70 -20.60
C PHE A 184 16.24 7.97 -20.85
N PRO A 185 15.68 8.99 -21.53
CA PRO A 185 16.44 10.19 -21.87
C PRO A 185 16.92 10.94 -20.62
N THR A 186 18.20 11.31 -20.60
CA THR A 186 18.86 12.00 -19.49
C THR A 186 18.99 13.52 -19.68
N GLY A 187 18.42 14.08 -20.76
CA GLY A 187 18.56 15.49 -21.14
C GLY A 187 17.51 16.44 -20.54
N ALA A 188 17.76 17.75 -20.64
CA ALA A 188 16.92 18.85 -20.14
C ALA A 188 15.61 19.08 -20.94
N ALA A 189 15.19 18.12 -21.76
CA ALA A 189 13.91 18.20 -22.45
C ALA A 189 12.77 18.09 -21.42
N LYS A 190 11.67 18.80 -21.67
CA LYS A 190 10.44 18.67 -20.88
C LYS A 190 9.84 17.29 -21.14
N ILE A 191 10.22 16.30 -20.34
CA ILE A 191 9.74 14.92 -20.45
C ILE A 191 8.34 14.84 -19.84
N GLN A 192 7.37 14.32 -20.59
CA GLN A 192 6.11 13.85 -20.03
C GLN A 192 6.29 12.38 -19.66
N ILE A 193 6.01 12.01 -18.41
CA ILE A 193 6.28 10.64 -17.96
C ILE A 193 5.36 9.62 -18.64
N GLU A 194 4.19 10.07 -19.08
CA GLU A 194 3.17 9.29 -19.79
C GLU A 194 3.62 8.83 -21.19
N ASP A 195 4.63 9.46 -21.77
CA ASP A 195 5.27 9.01 -23.02
C ASP A 195 6.18 7.78 -22.78
N PHE A 196 6.50 7.50 -21.52
CA PHE A 196 7.37 6.40 -21.08
C PHE A 196 6.65 5.48 -20.08
N PRO A 197 5.67 4.66 -20.53
CA PRO A 197 4.79 3.91 -19.64
C PRO A 197 5.52 3.02 -18.62
N ALA A 198 6.63 2.38 -18.98
CA ALA A 198 7.41 1.57 -18.03
C ALA A 198 7.96 2.40 -16.86
N VAL A 199 8.44 3.61 -17.14
CA VAL A 199 8.97 4.52 -16.12
C VAL A 199 7.84 5.15 -15.31
N ALA A 200 6.72 5.49 -15.96
CA ALA A 200 5.51 5.96 -15.30
C ALA A 200 4.97 4.91 -14.30
N ALA A 201 4.75 3.68 -14.75
CA ALA A 201 4.23 2.60 -13.91
C ALA A 201 5.13 2.37 -12.69
N LEU A 202 6.45 2.27 -12.88
CA LEU A 202 7.38 2.14 -11.75
C LEU A 202 7.29 3.35 -10.80
N GLY A 203 7.27 4.56 -11.33
CA GLY A 203 7.20 5.80 -10.56
C GLY A 203 5.92 5.89 -9.72
N TYR A 204 4.78 5.55 -10.32
CA TYR A 204 3.46 5.53 -9.68
C TYR A 204 3.45 4.63 -8.45
N GLY A 205 3.85 3.38 -8.62
CA GLY A 205 3.85 2.41 -7.52
C GLY A 205 4.89 2.75 -6.46
N LEU A 206 6.12 3.06 -6.87
CA LEU A 206 7.23 3.31 -5.95
C LEU A 206 7.01 4.58 -5.11
N HIS A 207 6.56 5.67 -5.75
CA HIS A 207 6.30 6.92 -5.04
C HIS A 207 5.11 6.79 -4.08
N SER A 208 4.02 6.15 -4.53
CA SER A 208 2.84 5.96 -3.67
C SER A 208 3.15 5.06 -2.48
N LEU A 209 3.92 3.99 -2.66
CA LEU A 209 4.43 3.17 -1.56
C LEU A 209 5.28 3.98 -0.58
N ALA A 210 6.26 4.74 -1.08
CA ALA A 210 7.17 5.51 -0.24
C ALA A 210 6.46 6.64 0.54
N ALA A 211 5.42 7.25 -0.06
CA ALA A 211 4.65 8.33 0.52
C ALA A 211 3.63 7.83 1.54
N SER A 212 2.79 6.84 1.18
CA SER A 212 1.72 6.34 2.04
C SER A 212 2.20 5.35 3.10
N ARG A 213 3.36 4.70 2.88
CA ARG A 213 3.95 3.71 3.79
C ARG A 213 2.93 2.69 4.31
N PRO A 214 2.20 1.99 3.44
CA PRO A 214 1.06 1.16 3.84
C PRO A 214 1.44 -0.03 4.74
N TRP A 215 2.74 -0.32 4.88
CA TRP A 215 3.26 -1.33 5.82
C TRP A 215 3.47 -0.82 7.24
N MET A 216 3.34 0.48 7.50
CA MET A 216 3.45 1.07 8.83
C MET A 216 2.04 1.33 9.39
N GLU A 217 1.92 1.26 10.70
CA GLU A 217 0.70 1.56 11.47
C GLU A 217 1.09 2.50 12.60
N SER A 218 0.23 3.49 12.89
CA SER A 218 0.51 4.40 14.00
C SER A 218 0.34 3.69 15.34
N THR A 219 1.24 3.95 16.28
CA THR A 219 1.11 3.44 17.66
C THR A 219 0.04 4.16 18.46
N ASP A 220 -0.39 5.35 18.02
CA ASP A 220 -1.37 6.20 18.72
C ASP A 220 -2.82 5.82 18.44
N GLU A 221 -3.09 4.89 17.49
CA GLU A 221 -4.46 4.46 17.18
C GLU A 221 -5.18 3.74 18.35
N ARG A 222 -4.47 3.44 19.46
CA ARG A 222 -5.11 3.02 20.72
C ARG A 222 -5.98 4.12 21.35
N ILE A 223 -5.70 5.39 21.10
CA ILE A 223 -6.49 6.50 21.66
C ILE A 223 -7.79 6.68 20.86
N SER A 224 -7.78 6.47 19.54
CA SER A 224 -8.98 6.69 18.71
C SER A 224 -10.13 5.69 18.93
N TYR A 225 -9.84 4.41 19.15
CA TYR A 225 -10.90 3.40 19.31
C TYR A 225 -11.40 3.25 20.76
N ALA A 226 -10.52 3.41 21.75
CA ALA A 226 -10.93 3.45 23.16
C ALA A 226 -11.71 4.74 23.45
N ASP A 227 -11.22 5.89 22.98
CA ASP A 227 -11.95 7.17 23.16
C ASP A 227 -13.25 7.18 22.36
N ARG A 228 -13.32 6.56 21.17
CA ARG A 228 -14.60 6.44 20.44
C ARG A 228 -15.60 5.53 21.15
N ALA A 229 -15.15 4.40 21.71
CA ALA A 229 -16.03 3.52 22.46
C ALA A 229 -16.53 4.17 23.76
N GLU A 230 -15.67 4.93 24.45
CA GLU A 230 -16.04 5.70 25.64
C GLU A 230 -16.94 6.90 25.29
N VAL A 231 -16.69 7.60 24.18
CA VAL A 231 -17.57 8.68 23.70
C VAL A 231 -18.91 8.15 23.21
N GLU A 232 -18.96 7.01 22.52
CA GLU A 232 -20.22 6.35 22.13
C GLU A 232 -20.97 5.78 23.33
N GLN A 233 -20.29 5.21 24.32
CA GLN A 233 -20.91 4.82 25.59
C GLN A 233 -21.47 6.02 26.34
N GLN A 234 -20.69 7.09 26.50
CA GLN A 234 -21.13 8.29 27.20
C GLN A 234 -22.31 8.95 26.50
N GLN A 235 -22.28 9.06 25.16
CA GLN A 235 -23.41 9.56 24.37
C GLN A 235 -24.64 8.65 24.48
N MET A 236 -24.46 7.33 24.61
CA MET A 236 -25.56 6.39 24.85
C MET A 236 -26.15 6.52 26.26
N PHE A 237 -25.31 6.72 27.29
CA PHE A 237 -25.76 6.99 28.67
C PHE A 237 -26.51 8.33 28.76
N ASP A 238 -25.99 9.38 28.12
CA ASP A 238 -26.62 10.71 28.06
C ASP A 238 -27.95 10.67 27.30
N ALA A 239 -28.04 9.92 26.19
CA ALA A 239 -29.28 9.74 25.41
C ALA A 239 -30.34 8.92 26.16
N LEU A 240 -29.93 8.04 27.08
CA LEU A 240 -30.82 7.26 27.94
C LEU A 240 -31.20 8.02 29.23
N GLY A 241 -30.69 9.25 29.42
CA GLY A 241 -31.05 10.10 30.56
C GLY A 241 -30.45 9.64 31.89
N TYR A 242 -29.42 8.81 31.88
CA TYR A 242 -28.67 8.46 33.08
C TYR A 242 -27.75 9.63 33.45
N THR A 243 -28.25 10.56 34.26
CA THR A 243 -27.38 11.48 34.99
C THR A 243 -26.90 10.78 36.27
N ASP A 244 -25.64 11.00 36.64
CA ASP A 244 -24.97 10.45 37.84
C ASP A 244 -25.60 10.86 39.20
N ALA A 245 -26.89 11.24 39.21
CA ALA A 245 -27.57 11.84 40.35
C ALA A 245 -28.31 10.84 41.27
N GLU A 246 -28.31 9.53 41.01
CA GLU A 246 -29.03 8.56 41.86
C GLU A 246 -28.21 7.34 42.30
N VAL A 247 -26.91 7.52 42.60
CA VAL A 247 -26.25 6.60 43.54
C VAL A 247 -26.53 7.10 44.96
N GLY A 248 -27.74 6.84 45.42
CA GLY A 248 -28.12 7.01 46.81
C GLY A 248 -27.21 6.15 47.70
N TYR A 249 -26.44 6.81 48.56
CA TYR A 249 -25.82 6.16 49.72
C TYR A 249 -26.93 5.50 50.54
N PHE A 250 -27.00 4.16 50.50
CA PHE A 250 -27.69 3.40 51.54
C PHE A 250 -26.84 3.50 52.80
N ASP A 251 -27.21 4.45 53.65
CA ASP A 251 -26.76 4.58 55.03
C ASP A 251 -27.61 3.65 55.91
N ASP A 252 -27.29 2.36 55.90
CA ASP A 252 -27.87 1.39 56.85
C ASP A 252 -27.02 1.36 58.12
N GLY A 253 -27.20 2.40 58.92
CA GLY A 253 -26.75 2.45 60.30
C GLY A 253 -27.86 3.00 61.17
N ASP A 254 -28.79 2.15 61.63
CA ASP A 254 -29.31 2.36 62.97
C ASP A 254 -29.83 1.12 63.68
N THR A 255 -29.62 1.16 65.00
CA THR A 255 -29.50 0.05 65.92
C THR A 255 -30.51 0.22 67.05
N ILE A 256 -31.59 -0.56 67.18
CA ILE A 256 -32.36 -0.72 68.44
C ILE A 256 -33.14 -2.05 68.30
N GLY A 257 -33.11 -3.07 69.17
CA GLY A 257 -32.93 -3.13 70.62
C GLY A 257 -34.20 -3.75 71.22
N THR A 258 -34.07 -4.98 71.74
CA THR A 258 -34.85 -5.63 72.84
C THR A 258 -36.38 -5.41 72.95
N LEU A 259 -37.14 -6.50 72.80
CA LEU A 259 -37.89 -7.20 73.88
C LEU A 259 -38.51 -8.50 73.35
#